data_AF-A0A0F2QV75-F1
#
_entry.id   AF-A0A0F2QV75-F1
#
_cell.length_a   1.000
_cell.length_b   1.000
_cell.length_c   1.000
_cell.angle_alpha   90.00
_cell.angle_beta   90.00
_cell.angle_gamma   90.00
#
_symmetry.space_group_name_H-M   'P 1'
#
loop_
_entity.id
_entity.type
_entity.pdbx_description
1 polymer ?
#
loop_
_entity_poly.entity_id
_entity_poly.type
_entity_poly.pdbx_seq_one_letter_code
_entity_poly.pdbx_strand_id
1 'polypeptide(L)'
;MIAFNDSRSSAAALDWLTEMSGLIDACAVTLLHVFHKPTGSEEMMGKKYIQNTTARLQAAMEQARLKLISAGFQPEAITLKLVETPYLTAAEGIIDQFNQGKYDLVVIGRKSMSKAEEFVLGDTSIRVVRALEGTAVLVVKE
;
A
#
# COMPACT_ATOMS: atom_id res chain seq x y z
N MET A 1 -3.81 -5.65 -6.34
CA MET A 1 -3.59 -5.17 -4.96
C MET A 1 -2.78 -3.88 -5.01
N ILE A 2 -3.12 -2.87 -4.21
CA ILE A 2 -2.35 -1.63 -4.06
C ILE A 2 -1.85 -1.55 -2.62
N ALA A 3 -0.54 -1.37 -2.42
CA ALA A 3 0.00 -1.07 -1.10
C ALA A 3 -0.24 0.41 -0.76
N PHE A 4 -1.03 0.65 0.27
CA PHE A 4 -1.51 1.96 0.63
C PHE A 4 -1.05 2.39 2.02
N ASN A 5 -0.58 3.64 2.11
CA ASN A 5 -0.43 4.40 3.34
C ASN A 5 -0.85 5.86 3.06
N ASP A 6 -0.94 6.68 4.11
CA ASP A 6 -1.18 8.13 3.96
C ASP A 6 0.12 8.84 3.50
N SER A 7 0.55 8.57 2.27
CA SER A 7 1.74 9.19 1.67
C SER A 7 1.55 9.53 0.19
N ARG A 8 2.37 10.45 -0.31
CA ARG A 8 2.40 10.85 -1.72
C ARG A 8 2.70 9.70 -2.67
N SER A 9 3.58 8.77 -2.29
CA SER A 9 3.91 7.62 -3.14
C SER A 9 2.73 6.67 -3.31
N SER A 10 1.96 6.42 -2.24
CA SER A 10 0.74 5.59 -2.35
C SER A 10 -0.39 6.33 -3.07
N ALA A 11 -0.47 7.65 -2.94
CA ALA A 11 -1.37 8.47 -3.75
C ALA A 11 -1.02 8.38 -5.25
N ALA A 12 0.25 8.49 -5.63
CA ALA A 12 0.67 8.34 -7.03
C ALA A 12 0.30 6.96 -7.61
N ALA A 13 0.45 5.89 -6.83
CA ALA A 13 0.01 4.55 -7.21
C ALA A 13 -1.51 4.44 -7.42
N LEU A 14 -2.30 5.10 -6.58
CA LEU A 14 -3.75 5.19 -6.72
C LEU A 14 -4.14 5.99 -7.97
N ASP A 15 -3.48 7.13 -8.18
CA ASP A 15 -3.75 8.07 -9.26
C ASP A 15 -3.50 7.40 -10.62
N TRP A 16 -2.39 6.68 -10.75
CA TRP A 16 -2.10 5.89 -11.93
C TRP A 16 -3.23 4.89 -12.23
N LEU A 17 -3.74 4.19 -11.20
CA LEU A 17 -4.84 3.23 -11.42
C LEU A 17 -6.13 3.94 -11.83
N THR A 18 -6.41 5.12 -11.27
CA THR A 18 -7.59 5.90 -11.66
C THR A 18 -7.51 6.42 -13.10
N GLU A 19 -6.33 6.76 -13.59
CA GLU A 19 -6.12 7.17 -14.98
C GLU A 19 -6.31 6.00 -15.96
N MET A 20 -6.06 4.77 -15.50
CA MET A 20 -6.19 3.55 -16.30
C MET A 20 -7.58 2.90 -16.24
N SER A 21 -8.53 3.47 -15.48
CA SER A 21 -9.83 2.86 -15.22
C SER A 21 -10.63 2.56 -16.50
N GLY A 22 -10.49 3.36 -17.55
CA GLY A 22 -11.15 3.17 -18.84
C GLY A 22 -10.52 2.09 -19.74
N LEU A 23 -9.38 1.53 -19.35
CA LEU A 23 -8.67 0.48 -20.13
C LEU A 23 -8.79 -0.91 -19.48
N ILE A 24 -9.24 -0.98 -18.24
CA ILE A 24 -9.25 -2.21 -17.45
C ILE A 24 -10.70 -2.62 -17.20
N ASP A 25 -11.17 -3.59 -17.98
CA ASP A 25 -12.49 -4.20 -17.74
C ASP A 25 -12.45 -5.13 -16.53
N ALA A 26 -13.44 -4.99 -15.64
CA ALA A 26 -13.71 -5.90 -14.53
C ALA A 26 -12.50 -6.22 -13.61
N CYS A 27 -11.92 -5.18 -12.99
CA CYS A 27 -10.83 -5.35 -12.03
C CYS A 27 -11.29 -5.28 -10.57
N ALA A 28 -10.95 -6.31 -9.78
CA ALA A 28 -11.07 -6.27 -8.33
C ALA A 28 -9.83 -5.61 -7.70
N VAL A 29 -10.04 -4.58 -6.90
CA VAL A 29 -8.99 -3.78 -6.26
C VAL A 29 -8.98 -4.04 -4.77
N THR A 30 -7.84 -4.46 -4.23
CA THR A 30 -7.61 -4.45 -2.78
C THR A 30 -6.69 -3.29 -2.43
N LEU A 31 -7.15 -2.35 -1.62
CA LEU A 31 -6.31 -1.37 -0.92
C LEU A 31 -5.79 -2.01 0.36
N LEU A 32 -4.51 -2.36 0.37
CA LEU A 32 -3.85 -3.05 1.48
C LEU A 32 -3.05 -2.04 2.32
N HIS A 33 -3.30 -2.03 3.62
CA HIS A 33 -2.36 -1.47 4.59
C HIS A 33 -1.87 -2.55 5.55
N VAL A 34 -0.56 -2.56 5.79
CA VAL A 34 0.10 -3.44 6.76
C VAL A 34 0.80 -2.58 7.80
N PHE A 35 0.54 -2.86 9.08
CA PHE A 35 1.31 -2.23 10.14
C PHE A 35 2.69 -2.90 10.22
N HIS A 36 3.69 -2.11 10.58
CA HIS A 36 5.01 -2.61 10.92
C HIS A 36 5.27 -2.34 12.41
N LYS A 37 6.16 -3.13 13.00
CA LYS A 37 6.60 -2.90 14.36
C LYS A 37 7.23 -1.51 14.43
N PRO A 38 6.75 -0.62 15.32
CA PRO A 38 7.34 0.68 15.50
C PRO A 38 8.81 0.52 15.91
N THR A 39 9.68 1.41 15.44
CA THR A 39 11.10 1.38 15.79
C THR A 39 11.55 2.72 16.38
N GLY A 40 12.48 2.66 17.35
CA GLY A 40 13.10 3.85 17.93
C GLY A 40 12.08 4.85 18.51
N SER A 41 12.00 6.04 17.91
CA SER A 41 11.12 7.11 18.37
C SER A 41 9.62 6.76 18.31
N GLU A 42 9.20 5.84 17.43
CA GLU A 42 7.79 5.45 17.31
C GLU A 42 7.31 4.63 18.51
N GLU A 43 8.18 3.80 19.09
CA GLU A 43 7.88 3.07 20.33
C GLU A 43 7.65 4.05 21.49
N MET A 44 8.37 5.17 21.49
CA MET A 44 8.28 6.19 22.54
C MET A 44 7.00 7.04 22.46
N MET A 45 6.32 7.11 21.30
CA MET A 45 5.09 7.92 21.15
C MET A 45 3.84 7.30 21.82
N GLY A 46 3.91 6.02 22.22
CA GLY A 46 2.90 5.35 23.03
C GLY A 46 1.59 4.98 22.31
N LYS A 47 0.73 4.21 22.99
CA LYS A 47 -0.49 3.58 22.42
C LYS A 47 -1.51 4.58 21.85
N LYS A 48 -1.59 5.80 22.40
CA LYS A 48 -2.55 6.83 21.98
C LYS A 48 -2.19 7.45 20.62
N TYR A 49 -0.90 7.55 20.30
CA TYR A 49 -0.43 7.98 18.98
C TYR A 49 -0.82 6.96 17.91
N ILE A 50 -0.56 5.68 18.18
CA ILE A 50 -0.90 4.56 17.29
C ILE A 50 -2.40 4.53 16.97
N GLN A 51 -3.27 4.69 17.99
CA GLN A 51 -4.73 4.71 17.78
C GLN A 51 -5.21 5.86 16.90
N ASN A 52 -4.72 7.09 17.13
CA ASN A 52 -5.07 8.24 16.28
C ASN A 52 -4.55 8.06 14.85
N THR A 53 -3.36 7.46 14.68
CA THR A 53 -2.81 7.15 13.36
C THR A 53 -3.68 6.13 12.62
N THR A 54 -4.20 5.10 13.29
CA THR A 54 -5.11 4.12 12.67
C THR A 54 -6.41 4.75 12.18
N ALA A 55 -7.05 5.62 12.97
CA ALA A 55 -8.28 6.30 12.55
C ALA A 55 -8.06 7.21 11.34
N ARG A 56 -6.95 7.97 11.33
CA ARG A 56 -6.57 8.80 10.19
C ARG A 56 -6.29 7.96 8.94
N LEU A 57 -5.61 6.84 9.10
CA LEU A 57 -5.34 5.90 8.01
C LEU A 57 -6.62 5.31 7.43
N GLN A 58 -7.54 4.85 8.27
CA GLN A 58 -8.83 4.34 7.82
C GLN A 58 -9.61 5.39 7.02
N ALA A 59 -9.63 6.64 7.50
CA ALA A 59 -10.22 7.75 6.77
C ALA A 59 -9.55 7.95 5.40
N ALA A 60 -8.21 7.91 5.34
CA ALA A 60 -7.46 8.02 4.08
C ALA A 60 -7.75 6.86 3.10
N MET A 61 -7.86 5.63 3.60
CA MET A 61 -8.24 4.47 2.79
C MET A 61 -9.66 4.60 2.25
N GLU A 62 -10.59 5.13 3.05
CA GLU A 62 -11.95 5.39 2.60
C GLU A 62 -12.00 6.49 1.53
N GLN A 63 -11.21 7.56 1.67
CA GLN A 63 -11.08 8.57 0.61
C GLN A 63 -10.50 7.97 -0.67
N ALA A 64 -9.51 7.08 -0.56
CA ALA A 64 -8.96 6.37 -1.70
C ALA A 64 -10.02 5.46 -2.38
N ARG A 65 -10.86 4.79 -1.59
CA ARG A 65 -12.00 4.01 -2.09
C ARG A 65 -12.97 4.89 -2.88
N LEU A 66 -13.36 6.04 -2.33
CA LEU A 66 -14.26 6.99 -2.99
C LEU A 66 -13.65 7.53 -4.31
N LYS A 67 -12.33 7.75 -4.34
CA LYS A 67 -11.63 8.17 -5.56
C LYS A 67 -11.70 7.10 -6.66
N LEU A 68 -11.48 5.83 -6.32
CA LEU A 68 -11.64 4.72 -7.26
C LEU A 68 -13.08 4.61 -7.77
N ILE A 69 -14.08 4.73 -6.90
CA ILE A 69 -15.49 4.71 -7.30
C ILE A 69 -15.78 5.84 -8.29
N SER A 70 -15.30 7.05 -7.99
CA SER A 70 -15.46 8.21 -8.88
C SER A 70 -14.77 8.05 -10.22
N ALA A 71 -13.72 7.21 -10.30
CA ALA A 71 -13.03 6.86 -11.54
C ALA A 71 -13.71 5.74 -12.34
N GLY A 72 -14.79 5.14 -11.83
CA GLY A 72 -15.59 4.13 -12.54
C GLY A 72 -15.48 2.70 -11.99
N PHE A 73 -14.70 2.46 -10.93
CA PHE A 73 -14.63 1.15 -10.30
C PHE A 73 -15.91 0.86 -9.50
N GLN A 74 -16.44 -0.37 -9.60
CA GLN A 74 -17.62 -0.76 -8.83
C GLN A 74 -17.30 -0.85 -7.33
N PRO A 75 -18.14 -0.31 -6.43
CA PRO A 75 -17.89 -0.36 -4.98
C PRO A 75 -17.64 -1.77 -4.45
N GLU A 76 -18.32 -2.78 -4.99
CA GLU A 76 -18.22 -4.19 -4.59
C GLU A 76 -16.91 -4.83 -5.05
N ALA A 77 -16.27 -4.26 -6.07
CA ALA A 77 -14.98 -4.70 -6.56
C ALA A 77 -13.81 -4.10 -5.74
N ILE A 78 -14.07 -3.19 -4.79
CA ILE A 78 -13.04 -2.55 -3.99
C ILE A 78 -13.08 -3.08 -2.55
N THR A 79 -11.98 -3.71 -2.14
CA THR A 79 -11.79 -4.21 -0.77
C THR A 79 -10.78 -3.36 -0.03
N LEU A 80 -11.14 -2.86 1.16
CA LEU A 80 -10.19 -2.29 2.11
C LEU A 80 -9.67 -3.40 3.02
N LYS A 81 -8.36 -3.63 3.03
CA LYS A 81 -7.71 -4.64 3.86
C LYS A 81 -6.71 -3.98 4.80
N LEU A 82 -7.06 -3.94 6.08
CA LEU A 82 -6.20 -3.44 7.14
C LEU A 82 -5.67 -4.62 7.96
N VAL A 83 -4.35 -4.85 7.92
CA VAL A 83 -3.73 -5.96 8.65
C VAL A 83 -3.13 -5.44 9.95
N GLU A 84 -3.90 -5.57 11.03
CA GLU A 84 -3.56 -5.04 12.36
C GLU A 84 -2.38 -5.76 13.02
N THR A 85 -2.10 -7.01 12.64
CA THR A 85 -0.93 -7.74 13.14
C THR A 85 0.34 -7.14 12.53
N PRO A 86 1.27 -6.60 13.34
CA PRO A 86 2.42 -5.87 12.81
C PRO A 86 3.50 -6.82 12.28
N TYR A 87 4.00 -6.52 11.08
CA TYR A 87 5.16 -7.16 10.48
C TYR A 87 6.47 -6.50 10.90
N LEU A 88 7.62 -7.13 10.65
CA LEU A 88 8.90 -6.45 10.88
C LEU A 88 9.10 -5.30 9.89
N THR A 89 8.66 -5.47 8.64
CA THR A 89 8.75 -4.44 7.60
C THR A 89 7.49 -4.41 6.72
N ALA A 90 7.21 -3.25 6.11
CA ALA A 90 6.10 -3.13 5.17
C ALA A 90 6.23 -4.09 3.97
N ALA A 91 7.45 -4.31 3.47
CA ALA A 91 7.70 -5.26 2.39
C ALA A 91 7.26 -6.68 2.73
N GLU A 92 7.61 -7.16 3.94
CA GLU A 92 7.19 -8.49 4.40
C GLU A 92 5.68 -8.61 4.52
N GLY A 93 5.01 -7.59 5.07
CA GLY A 93 3.56 -7.59 5.14
C GLY A 93 2.92 -7.65 3.75
N ILE A 94 3.42 -6.87 2.79
CA ILE A 94 2.92 -6.89 1.40
C ILE A 94 3.11 -8.28 0.78
N ILE A 95 4.29 -8.89 0.94
CA ILE A 95 4.62 -10.21 0.37
C ILE A 95 3.74 -11.31 1.00
N ASP A 96 3.62 -11.32 2.33
CA ASP A 96 2.79 -12.31 3.04
C ASP A 96 1.31 -12.18 2.65
N GLN A 97 0.80 -10.95 2.59
CA GLN A 97 -0.60 -10.71 2.20
C GLN A 97 -0.86 -11.01 0.73
N PHE A 98 0.12 -10.80 -0.14
CA PHE A 98 0.06 -11.26 -1.53
C PHE A 98 -0.08 -12.78 -1.59
N ASN A 99 0.77 -13.51 -0.88
CA ASN A 99 0.81 -14.98 -0.88
C ASN A 99 -0.46 -15.63 -0.29
N GLN A 100 -1.14 -14.94 0.63
CA GLN A 100 -2.42 -15.40 1.20
C GLN A 100 -3.60 -15.13 0.28
N GLY A 101 -3.45 -14.22 -0.69
CA GLY A 101 -4.49 -13.85 -1.65
C GLY A 101 -4.20 -14.41 -3.04
N LYS A 102 -5.05 -14.01 -3.98
CA LYS A 102 -4.80 -14.19 -5.42
C LYS A 102 -4.81 -12.81 -6.05
N TYR A 103 -3.67 -12.38 -6.56
CA TYR A 103 -3.51 -11.06 -7.16
C TYR A 103 -2.67 -11.15 -8.43
N ASP A 104 -3.22 -10.66 -9.54
CA ASP A 104 -2.55 -10.68 -10.84
C ASP A 104 -1.62 -9.47 -11.04
N LEU A 105 -1.83 -8.42 -10.24
CA LEU A 105 -1.06 -7.18 -10.25
C LEU A 105 -0.89 -6.64 -8.83
N VAL A 106 0.35 -6.26 -8.51
CA VAL A 106 0.70 -5.50 -7.30
C VAL A 106 1.18 -4.12 -7.69
N VAL A 107 0.47 -3.08 -7.23
CA VAL A 107 0.82 -1.67 -7.47
C VAL A 107 1.40 -1.09 -6.18
N ILE A 108 2.60 -0.53 -6.27
CA ILE A 108 3.29 0.09 -5.13
C ILE A 108 3.86 1.45 -5.52
N GLY A 109 3.78 2.39 -4.59
CA GLY A 109 4.47 3.66 -4.72
C GLY A 109 5.96 3.52 -4.37
N ARG A 110 6.83 4.18 -5.13
CA ARG A 110 8.24 4.35 -4.78
C ARG A 110 8.46 5.73 -4.17
N LYS A 111 8.75 5.73 -2.87
CA LYS A 111 9.12 6.94 -2.12
C LYS A 111 10.47 7.46 -2.62
N SER A 112 10.58 8.76 -2.86
CA SER A 112 11.87 9.39 -3.09
C SER A 112 12.67 9.41 -1.79
N MET A 113 13.78 8.68 -1.76
CA MET A 113 14.75 8.66 -0.67
C MET A 113 16.12 9.04 -1.21
N SER A 114 16.95 9.66 -0.36
CA SER A 114 18.37 9.83 -0.68
C SER A 114 19.08 8.46 -0.70
N LYS A 115 20.21 8.37 -1.41
CA LYS A 115 20.99 7.11 -1.48
C LYS A 115 21.41 6.60 -0.10
N ALA A 116 21.70 7.50 0.84
CA ALA A 116 22.08 7.14 2.20
C ALA A 116 20.88 6.55 2.98
N GLU A 117 19.70 7.16 2.88
CA GLU A 117 18.48 6.63 3.49
C GLU A 117 18.09 5.27 2.90
N GLU A 118 18.18 5.12 1.57
CA GLU A 118 17.90 3.85 0.88
C GLU A 118 18.87 2.74 1.32
N PHE A 119 20.15 3.06 1.51
CA PHE A 119 21.14 2.09 1.98
C PHE A 119 20.86 1.62 3.43
N VAL A 120 20.39 2.52 4.30
CA VAL A 120 20.14 2.23 5.72
C VAL A 120 18.80 1.54 5.95
N LEU A 121 17.73 2.02 5.34
CA LEU A 121 16.36 1.55 5.56
C LEU A 121 15.94 0.43 4.58
N GLY A 122 16.67 0.31 3.47
CA GLY A 122 16.26 -0.48 2.32
C GLY A 122 15.11 0.17 1.53
N ASP A 123 14.83 -0.38 0.35
CA ASP A 123 13.71 0.04 -0.49
C ASP A 123 12.64 -1.07 -0.51
N THR A 124 11.47 -0.76 0.07
CA THR A 124 10.30 -1.65 0.08
C THR A 124 9.91 -2.10 -1.33
N SER A 125 9.96 -1.19 -2.31
CA SER A 125 9.60 -1.51 -3.69
C SER A 125 10.56 -2.50 -4.32
N ILE A 126 11.87 -2.35 -4.08
CA ILE A 126 12.88 -3.31 -4.56
C ILE A 126 12.67 -4.68 -3.93
N ARG A 127 12.41 -4.74 -2.62
CA ARG A 127 12.16 -6.01 -1.92
C ARG A 127 10.93 -6.73 -2.45
N VAL A 128 9.82 -6.01 -2.67
CA VAL A 128 8.59 -6.58 -3.23
C VAL A 128 8.82 -7.09 -4.66
N VAL A 129 9.42 -6.28 -5.54
CA VAL A 129 9.70 -6.69 -6.93
C VAL A 129 10.57 -7.94 -7.01
N ARG A 130 11.55 -8.10 -6.11
CA ARG A 130 12.44 -9.27 -6.09
C ARG A 130 11.79 -10.53 -5.53
N ALA A 131 10.84 -10.39 -4.61
CA ALA A 131 10.29 -11.52 -3.86
C ALA A 131 9.01 -12.09 -4.47
N LEU A 132 8.24 -11.28 -5.20
CA LEU A 132 6.99 -11.74 -5.81
C LEU A 132 7.27 -12.52 -7.10
N GLU A 133 6.61 -13.67 -7.24
CA GLU A 133 6.67 -14.52 -8.43
C GLU A 133 5.27 -14.69 -9.03
N GLY A 134 5.20 -14.91 -10.35
CA GLY A 134 3.95 -15.23 -11.05
C GLY A 134 2.93 -14.09 -11.11
N THR A 135 3.35 -12.84 -10.88
CA THR A 135 2.49 -11.65 -10.88
C THR A 135 3.20 -10.46 -11.52
N ALA A 136 2.45 -9.48 -12.00
CA ALA A 136 3.02 -8.21 -12.40
C ALA A 136 3.24 -7.32 -11.18
N VAL A 137 4.36 -6.60 -11.12
CA VAL A 137 4.61 -5.56 -10.12
C VAL A 137 4.79 -4.23 -10.82
N LEU A 138 3.86 -3.29 -10.55
CA LEU A 138 3.92 -1.93 -11.03
C LEU A 138 4.44 -1.02 -9.93
N VAL A 139 5.59 -0.39 -10.20
CA VAL A 139 6.19 0.59 -9.31
C VAL A 139 5.95 1.98 -9.88
N VAL A 140 5.14 2.78 -9.17
CA VAL A 140 4.85 4.16 -9.56
C VAL A 140 5.76 5.10 -8.80
N LYS A 141 6.51 5.93 -9.52
CA LYS A 141 7.37 6.95 -8.92
C LYS A 141 6.59 8.26 -8.80
N GLU A 142 6.68 8.89 -7.63
CA GLU A 142 6.17 10.25 -7.40
C GLU A 142 6.98 11.32 -8.16
#